data_AF-A0A8J6ZS62-F1
#
_entry.id   AF-A0A8J6ZS62-F1
#
_cell.length_a   1.000
_cell.length_b   1.000
_cell.length_c   1.000
_cell.angle_alpha   90.00
_cell.angle_beta   90.00
_cell.angle_gamma   90.00
#
_symmetry.space_group_name_H-M   'P 1'
#
loop_
_entity.id
_entity.type
_entity.pdbx_description
1 polymer ?
#
loop_
_entity_poly.entity_id
_entity_poly.type
_entity_poly.pdbx_seq_one_letter_code
_entity_poly.pdbx_strand_id
1 'polypeptide(L)' 'SDGCDGMKKIKATGGYSIAQDEDSCVVYGMPKAVVDAGLADEVRPLNKIAEAIVEAVRR' A
#
# COMPACT_ATOMS: atom_id res chain seq x y z
N SER A 1 -12.87 3.57 -3.67
CA SER A 1 -12.92 2.28 -2.96
C SER A 1 -12.44 2.53 -1.54
N ASP A 2 -13.09 1.90 -0.56
CA ASP A 2 -12.93 2.21 0.88
C ASP A 2 -11.46 2.39 1.32
N GLY A 3 -10.60 1.44 0.97
CA GLY A 3 -9.17 1.49 1.30
C GLY A 3 -8.38 2.66 0.69
N CYS A 4 -8.73 3.12 -0.53
CA CYS A 4 -8.02 4.25 -1.17
C CYS A 4 -8.28 5.57 -0.45
N ASP A 5 -9.52 5.83 -0.04
CA ASP A 5 -9.85 7.06 0.70
C ASP A 5 -9.30 7.04 2.12
N GLY A 6 -9.21 5.86 2.74
CA GLY A 6 -8.46 5.64 3.97
C GLY A 6 -6.97 5.99 3.80
N MET A 7 -6.32 5.48 2.75
CA MET A 7 -4.91 5.79 2.48
C MET A 7 -4.67 7.27 2.19
N LYS A 8 -5.57 7.98 1.50
CA LYS A 8 -5.47 9.44 1.34
C LYS A 8 -5.36 10.16 2.68
N LYS A 9 -6.18 9.78 3.66
CA LYS A 9 -6.17 10.37 5.00
C LYS A 9 -4.86 10.07 5.73
N ILE A 10 -4.35 8.84 5.63
CA ILE A 10 -3.05 8.45 6.20
C ILE A 10 -1.91 9.25 5.57
N LYS A 11 -1.90 9.39 4.23
CA LYS A 11 -0.90 10.20 3.52
C LYS A 11 -0.96 11.68 3.90
N ALA A 12 -2.17 12.23 4.10
CA ALA A 12 -2.34 13.63 4.50
C ALA A 12 -1.72 13.95 5.88
N THR A 13 -1.52 12.95 6.74
CA THR A 13 -0.85 13.11 8.03
C THR A 13 0.61 12.65 8.01
N GLY A 14 1.21 12.45 6.82
CA GLY A 14 2.60 12.00 6.66
C GLY A 14 2.81 10.50 6.89
N GLY A 15 1.73 9.70 6.90
CA GLY A 15 1.82 8.26 7.07
C GLY A 15 2.47 7.53 5.89
N TYR A 16 2.96 6.32 6.17
CA TYR A 16 3.57 5.43 5.19
C TYR A 16 2.55 4.44 4.62
N SER A 17 2.66 4.17 3.33
CA SER A 17 1.70 3.39 2.57
C SER A 17 2.39 2.29 1.76
N ILE A 18 1.91 1.07 1.95
CA ILE A 18 2.43 -0.12 1.27
C ILE A 18 1.24 -0.76 0.54
N ALA A 19 1.39 -0.99 -0.76
CA ALA A 19 0.43 -1.71 -1.59
C ALA A 19 0.97 -3.10 -1.98
N GLN A 20 0.09 -4.09 -2.06
CA GLN A 20 0.43 -5.39 -2.63
C GLN A 20 0.57 -5.28 -4.16
N ASP A 21 1.52 -6.00 -4.76
CA ASP A 21 1.70 -6.05 -6.21
C ASP A 21 0.60 -6.86 -6.94
N GLU A 22 0.56 -6.71 -8.26
CA GLU A 22 -0.42 -7.39 -9.11
C GLU A 22 -0.21 -8.90 -9.16
N ASP A 23 1.04 -9.35 -9.28
CA ASP A 23 1.40 -10.76 -9.48
C ASP A 23 1.02 -11.64 -8.28
N SER A 24 1.09 -11.11 -7.06
CA SER A 24 0.70 -11.85 -5.86
C SER A 24 -0.77 -11.64 -5.46
N CYS A 25 -1.49 -10.74 -6.14
CA CYS A 25 -2.91 -10.48 -5.88
C CYS A 25 -3.80 -11.51 -6.56
N VAL A 26 -4.81 -12.02 -5.83
CA VAL A 26 -5.90 -12.77 -6.46
C VAL A 26 -6.81 -11.83 -7.27
N VAL A 27 -7.08 -10.64 -6.74
CA VAL A 27 -7.82 -9.57 -7.42
C VAL A 27 -7.10 -8.25 -7.18
N TYR A 28 -6.44 -7.73 -8.20
CA TYR A 28 -5.69 -6.48 -8.15
C TYR A 28 -6.61 -5.25 -8.31
N GLY A 29 -7.64 -5.14 -7.47
CA GLY A 29 -8.60 -4.04 -7.49
C GLY A 29 -8.26 -2.93 -6.48
N MET A 30 -8.28 -3.28 -5.19
CA MET A 30 -7.99 -2.31 -4.12
C MET A 30 -6.55 -1.81 -4.13
N PRO A 31 -5.52 -2.67 -4.27
CA PRO A 31 -4.14 -2.20 -4.32
C PRO A 31 -3.90 -1.31 -5.55
N LYS A 32 -4.45 -1.68 -6.72
CA LYS A 32 -4.41 -0.86 -7.93
C LYS A 32 -4.97 0.54 -7.72
N ALA A 33 -6.12 0.67 -7.03
CA ALA A 33 -6.71 1.97 -6.75
C ALA A 33 -5.82 2.89 -5.87
N VAL A 34 -4.98 2.32 -5.01
CA VAL A 34 -4.00 3.08 -4.20
C VAL A 34 -2.81 3.48 -5.07
N VAL A 35 -2.31 2.57 -5.90
CA VAL A 35 -1.18 2.79 -6.82
C VAL A 35 -1.52 3.83 -7.88
N ASP A 36 -2.64 3.67 -8.60
CA ASP A 36 -3.10 4.60 -9.65
C ASP A 36 -3.37 6.01 -9.10
N ALA A 37 -3.71 6.13 -7.82
CA ALA A 37 -3.90 7.41 -7.13
C ALA A 37 -2.59 8.06 -6.66
N GLY A 38 -1.42 7.42 -6.87
CA GLY A 38 -0.13 7.90 -6.41
C GLY A 38 0.03 7.88 -4.89
N LEU A 39 -0.73 7.03 -4.20
CA LEU A 39 -0.79 6.99 -2.74
C LEU A 39 0.02 5.84 -2.14
N ALA A 40 0.80 5.09 -2.94
CA ALA A 40 1.66 4.01 -2.47
C ALA A 40 3.13 4.48 -2.44
N ASP A 41 3.77 4.38 -1.29
CA ASP A 41 5.22 4.64 -1.16
C ASP A 41 6.02 3.41 -1.63
N GLU A 42 5.49 2.22 -1.40
CA GLU A 42 6.05 0.95 -1.86
C GLU A 42 4.97 0.03 -2.44
N VAL A 43 5.35 -0.73 -3.47
CA VAL A 43 4.56 -1.84 -4.01
C VAL A 43 5.37 -3.13 -3.84
N ARG A 44 4.82 -4.14 -3.17
CA ARG A 44 5.55 -5.36 -2.78
C ARG A 44 4.72 -6.63 -3.00
N PRO A 45 5.35 -7.78 -3.27
CA PRO A 45 4.65 -9.06 -3.28
C PRO A 45 4.17 -9.44 -1.88
N LEU A 46 3.11 -10.24 -1.79
CA LEU A 46 2.47 -10.64 -0.54
C LEU A 46 3.45 -11.14 0.52
N ASN A 47 4.40 -11.99 0.11
CA ASN A 47 5.41 -12.58 0.99
C ASN A 47 6.45 -11.57 1.52
N LYS A 48 6.45 -10.33 1.02
CA LYS A 48 7.33 -9.23 1.45
C LYS A 48 6.62 -8.11 2.19
N ILE A 49 5.29 -8.13 2.28
CA ILE A 49 4.52 -7.10 3.00
C ILE A 49 4.89 -7.04 4.48
N ALA A 50 5.04 -8.19 5.15
CA ALA A 50 5.39 -8.22 6.57
C ALA A 50 6.77 -7.59 6.84
N GLU A 51 7.75 -7.88 5.98
CA GLU A 51 9.09 -7.27 6.03
C GLU A 51 8.99 -5.74 5.84
N ALA A 52 8.27 -5.29 4.81
CA ALA A 52 8.08 -3.87 4.53
C ALA A 52 7.38 -3.11 5.68
N ILE A 53 6.42 -3.72 6.37
CA ILE A 53 5.78 -3.13 7.55
C ILE A 53 6.80 -2.93 8.68
N VAL A 54 7.61 -3.96 8.98
CA VAL A 54 8.64 -3.87 10.03
C VAL A 54 9.68 -2.81 9.70
N GLU A 55 10.10 -2.72 8.44
CA GLU A 55 11.02 -1.69 7.98
C GLU A 55 10.42 -0.29 8.11
N ALA A 56 9.16 -0.09 7.71
CA ALA A 56 8.49 1.21 7.78
C ALA A 56 8.36 1.74 9.21
N VAL A 57 8.13 0.88 10.20
CA VAL A 57 7.99 1.27 11.62
C VAL A 57 9.34 1.62 12.26
N ARG A 58 10.45 1.13 11.70
CA ARG A 58 11.80 1.39 12.22
C ARG A 58 12.46 2.65 11.68
N ARG A 59 11.80 3.35 10.75
CA ARG A 59 12.27 4.61 10.17
C ARG A 59 12.02 5.77 11.14
#